data_AF-A0A4Y9RF44-F1
#
_entry.id   AF-A0A4Y9RF44-F1
#
_cell.length_a   1.000
_cell.length_b   1.000
_cell.length_c   1.000
_cell.angle_alpha   90.00
_cell.angle_beta   90.00
_cell.angle_gamma   90.00
#
_symmetry.space_group_name_H-M   'P 1'
#
loop_
_entity.id
_entity.type
_entity.pdbx_description
1 polymer ?
#
loop_
_entity_poly.entity_id
_entity_poly.type
_entity_poly.pdbx_seq_one_letter_code
_entity_poly.pdbx_strand_id
1 'polypeptide(L)'
;MTAPPQPASKVRLYIGAPVEHTSEQLVLQRIWDQLNARTEWAYIFANVAIGSRQVDLVVATAETTLLIEAKDYHLPVQGEINGRWVQEGAFGFRTVTNGYQQALGAKNALRDFMHTIGSVHEYP
;
A
#
# COMPACT_ATOMS: atom_id res chain seq x y z
N MET A 1 5.50 9.40 40.46
CA MET A 1 5.87 8.23 39.66
C MET A 1 5.56 8.55 38.21
N THR A 2 6.57 8.84 37.41
CA THR A 2 6.44 9.05 35.96
C THR A 2 6.44 7.68 35.27
N ALA A 3 5.56 7.47 34.30
CA ALA A 3 5.54 6.25 33.51
C ALA A 3 6.90 6.04 32.83
N PRO A 4 7.42 4.80 32.74
CA PRO A 4 8.65 4.54 32.01
C PRO A 4 8.51 5.01 30.56
N PRO A 5 9.59 5.51 29.93
CA PRO A 5 9.55 5.91 28.54
C PRO A 5 9.09 4.73 27.68
N GLN A 6 8.06 4.95 26.86
CA GLN A 6 7.56 3.97 25.93
C GLN A 6 8.72 3.58 24.98
N PRO A 7 9.02 2.28 24.79
CA PRO A 7 10.09 1.88 23.89
C PRO A 7 9.80 2.47 22.50
N ALA A 8 10.84 3.02 21.86
CA ALA A 8 10.72 3.54 20.51
C ALA A 8 10.10 2.46 19.62
N SER A 9 9.02 2.81 18.92
CA SER A 9 8.35 1.87 18.03
C SER A 9 9.35 1.31 17.03
N LYS A 10 9.33 -0.02 16.84
CA LYS A 10 10.13 -0.68 15.80
C LYS A 10 9.45 -0.60 14.42
N VAL A 11 8.31 0.10 14.34
CA VAL A 11 7.61 0.40 13.10
C VAL A 11 8.21 1.66 12.49
N ARG A 12 8.66 1.56 11.24
CA ARG A 12 9.23 2.68 10.48
C ARG A 12 8.30 3.04 9.34
N LEU A 13 7.86 4.29 9.30
CA LEU A 13 7.00 4.83 8.25
C LEU A 13 7.80 5.76 7.33
N TYR A 14 7.72 5.52 6.03
CA TYR A 14 8.28 6.35 4.98
C TYR A 14 7.15 6.78 4.05
N ILE A 15 7.08 8.06 3.74
CA ILE A 15 6.05 8.63 2.87
C ILE A 15 6.75 9.23 1.65
N GLY A 16 6.39 8.77 0.46
CA GLY A 16 6.94 9.29 -0.79
C GLY A 16 6.25 10.59 -1.18
N ALA A 17 5.01 10.48 -1.66
CA ALA A 17 4.12 11.60 -1.93
C ALA A 17 3.10 11.78 -0.79
N PRO A 18 2.48 12.98 -0.65
CA PRO A 18 1.42 13.20 0.34
C PRO A 18 0.28 12.17 0.22
N VAL A 19 -0.27 11.76 1.37
CA VAL A 19 -1.42 10.85 1.46
C VAL A 19 -2.70 11.67 1.53
N GLU A 20 -3.27 11.97 0.37
CA GLU A 20 -4.39 12.92 0.24
C GLU A 20 -5.76 12.24 0.27
N HIS A 21 -5.85 10.99 -0.17
CA HIS A 21 -7.12 10.27 -0.24
C HIS A 21 -7.50 9.67 1.12
N THR A 22 -8.75 9.89 1.53
CA THR A 22 -9.27 9.39 2.82
C THR A 22 -9.16 7.87 2.95
N SER A 23 -9.37 7.12 1.86
CA SER A 23 -9.17 5.66 1.85
C SER A 23 -7.74 5.26 2.20
N GLU A 24 -6.74 5.94 1.64
CA GLU A 24 -5.33 5.70 1.93
C GLU A 24 -5.01 6.04 3.39
N GLN A 25 -5.52 7.16 3.89
CA GLN A 25 -5.34 7.59 5.28
C GLN A 25 -5.91 6.56 6.27
N LEU A 26 -7.14 6.08 6.02
CA LEU A 26 -7.79 5.09 6.88
C LEU A 26 -7.05 3.75 6.88
N VAL A 27 -6.60 3.29 5.72
CA VAL A 27 -5.80 2.06 5.60
C VAL A 27 -4.47 2.22 6.33
N LEU A 28 -3.75 3.32 6.10
CA LEU A 28 -2.48 3.60 6.77
C LEU A 28 -2.64 3.66 8.28
N GLN A 29 -3.64 4.38 8.78
CA GLN A 29 -3.92 4.47 10.21
C GLN A 29 -4.22 3.09 10.80
N ARG A 30 -5.07 2.29 10.14
CA ARG A 30 -5.40 0.94 10.61
C ARG A 30 -4.17 0.04 10.69
N ILE A 31 -3.31 0.08 9.66
CA ILE A 31 -2.07 -0.69 9.63
C ILE A 31 -1.10 -0.22 10.73
N TRP A 32 -0.95 1.09 10.89
CA TRP A 32 -0.12 1.69 11.93
C TRP A 32 -0.54 1.22 13.32
N ASP A 33 -1.83 1.29 13.64
CA ASP A 33 -2.37 0.87 14.94
C ASP A 33 -2.12 -0.62 15.19
N GLN A 34 -2.29 -1.47 14.16
CA GLN A 34 -2.04 -2.91 14.28
C GLN A 34 -0.58 -3.25 14.47
N LEU A 35 0.33 -2.53 13.83
CA LEU A 35 1.77 -2.82 13.92
C LEU A 35 2.37 -2.25 15.20
N ASN A 36 1.92 -1.09 15.68
CA ASN A 36 2.39 -0.52 16.95
C ASN A 36 1.92 -1.30 18.18
N ALA A 37 0.85 -2.10 18.04
CA ALA A 37 0.45 -3.05 19.07
C ALA A 37 1.38 -4.27 19.17
N ARG A 38 2.31 -4.46 18.21
CA ARG A 38 3.26 -5.59 18.16
C ARG A 38 4.64 -5.16 18.67
N THR A 39 5.44 -6.16 19.09
CA THR A 39 6.82 -5.95 19.58
C THR A 39 7.89 -6.16 18.49
N GLU A 40 7.45 -6.56 17.30
CA GLU A 40 8.26 -6.85 16.12
C GLU A 40 8.55 -5.59 15.29
N TRP A 41 9.54 -5.69 14.42
CA TRP A 41 9.83 -4.63 13.46
C TRP A 41 8.83 -4.64 12.31
N ALA A 42 8.56 -3.46 11.75
CA ALA A 42 7.84 -3.34 10.50
C ALA A 42 8.33 -2.12 9.71
N TYR A 43 8.31 -2.21 8.39
CA TYR A 43 8.51 -1.09 7.48
C TYR A 43 7.20 -0.82 6.75
N ILE A 44 6.79 0.44 6.73
CA ILE A 44 5.62 0.93 6.00
C ILE A 44 6.12 1.97 5.01
N PHE A 45 5.83 1.77 3.72
CA PHE A 45 6.05 2.74 2.66
C PHE A 45 4.71 3.17 2.12
N ALA A 46 4.34 4.43 2.32
CA ALA A 46 3.07 5.01 1.84
C ALA A 46 3.33 5.94 0.65
N ASN A 47 2.44 5.89 -0.35
CA ASN A 47 2.48 6.68 -1.57
C ASN A 47 3.90 6.77 -2.18
N VAL A 48 4.57 5.63 -2.29
CA VAL A 48 5.96 5.54 -2.75
C VAL A 48 6.01 5.25 -4.25
N ALA A 49 6.97 5.87 -4.93
CA ALA A 49 7.28 5.55 -6.32
C ALA A 49 8.17 4.30 -6.40
N ILE A 50 7.71 3.28 -7.13
CA ILE A 50 8.47 2.06 -7.43
C ILE A 50 8.48 1.87 -8.95
N GLY A 51 9.66 2.01 -9.55
CA GLY A 51 9.79 2.11 -10.99
C GLY A 51 8.98 3.29 -11.52
N SER A 52 8.07 3.02 -12.45
CA SER A 52 7.20 4.04 -13.05
C SER A 52 5.81 4.13 -12.40
N ARG A 53 5.59 3.53 -11.22
CA ARG A 53 4.28 3.47 -10.56
C ARG A 53 4.34 4.05 -9.15
N GLN A 54 3.32 4.81 -8.79
CA GLN A 54 3.02 5.06 -7.39
C GLN A 54 2.29 3.85 -6.81
N VAL A 55 2.64 3.46 -5.60
CA VAL A 55 1.99 2.40 -4.82
C VAL A 55 1.46 3.02 -3.53
N ASP A 56 0.18 2.80 -3.25
CA ASP A 56 -0.49 3.42 -2.10
C ASP A 56 0.15 2.98 -0.77
N LEU A 57 0.36 1.67 -0.60
CA LEU A 57 1.00 1.15 0.61
C LEU A 57 1.78 -0.16 0.37
N VAL A 58 3.00 -0.23 0.90
CA VAL A 58 3.77 -1.46 1.07
C VAL A 58 4.10 -1.63 2.56
N VAL A 59 3.81 -2.82 3.10
CA VAL A 59 4.10 -3.18 4.49
C VAL A 59 5.00 -4.39 4.50
N ALA A 60 6.16 -4.31 5.13
CA ALA A 60 7.08 -5.43 5.30
C ALA A 60 7.28 -5.73 6.79
N THR A 61 7.12 -6.99 7.16
CA THR A 61 7.42 -7.55 8.49
C THR A 61 8.41 -8.72 8.34
N ALA A 62 8.79 -9.35 9.45
CA ALA A 62 9.66 -10.52 9.44
C ALA A 62 9.11 -11.70 8.62
N GLU A 63 7.78 -11.82 8.53
CA GLU A 63 7.12 -12.99 7.96
C GLU A 63 6.38 -12.70 6.66
N THR A 64 6.10 -11.43 6.35
CA THR A 64 5.20 -11.09 5.24
C THR A 64 5.49 -9.71 4.67
N THR A 65 5.35 -9.60 3.34
CA THR A 65 5.22 -8.33 2.64
C THR A 65 3.82 -8.22 2.05
N LEU A 66 3.11 -7.13 2.34
CA LEU A 66 1.80 -6.79 1.80
C LEU A 66 1.94 -5.57 0.89
N LEU A 67 1.31 -5.65 -0.28
CA LEU A 67 1.06 -4.49 -1.14
C LEU A 67 -0.44 -4.23 -1.16
N ILE A 68 -0.83 -3.00 -0.83
CA ILE A 68 -2.22 -2.61 -0.67
C ILE A 68 -2.45 -1.39 -1.55
N GLU A 69 -3.47 -1.49 -2.40
CA GLU A 69 -4.02 -0.39 -3.19
C GLU A 69 -5.37 -0.01 -2.60
N ALA A 70 -5.47 1.17 -2.01
CA ALA A 70 -6.69 1.64 -1.36
C ALA A 70 -7.60 2.26 -2.43
N LYS A 71 -8.86 1.81 -2.51
CA LYS A 71 -9.84 2.35 -3.46
C LYS A 71 -11.12 2.71 -2.73
N ASP A 72 -11.59 3.93 -2.96
CA ASP A 72 -12.75 4.50 -2.29
C ASP A 72 -13.98 4.46 -3.21
N TYR A 73 -14.62 3.30 -3.27
CA TYR A 73 -15.85 3.12 -4.06
C TYR A 73 -17.08 3.15 -3.15
N HIS A 74 -17.92 4.17 -3.31
CA HIS A 74 -19.18 4.34 -2.55
C HIS A 74 -20.42 3.77 -3.26
N LEU A 75 -20.24 3.21 -4.46
CA LEU A 75 -21.30 2.64 -5.29
C LEU A 75 -20.82 1.29 -5.84
N PRO A 76 -21.73 0.38 -6.24
CA PRO A 76 -21.37 -0.91 -6.81
C PRO A 76 -20.42 -0.77 -8.00
N VAL A 77 -19.36 -1.58 -7.99
CA VAL A 77 -18.39 -1.69 -9.09
C VAL A 77 -18.47 -3.09 -9.68
N GLN A 78 -18.53 -3.16 -11.01
CA GLN A 78 -18.53 -4.41 -11.77
C GLN A 78 -17.47 -4.33 -12.87
N GLY A 79 -16.88 -5.47 -13.19
CA GLY A 79 -15.93 -5.59 -14.29
C GLY A 79 -15.13 -6.88 -14.25
N GLU A 80 -14.55 -7.21 -15.40
CA GLU A 80 -13.72 -8.40 -15.56
C GLU A 80 -12.28 -8.16 -15.09
N ILE A 81 -11.57 -9.24 -14.77
CA ILE A 81 -10.16 -9.21 -14.36
C ILE A 81 -9.29 -8.43 -15.38
N ASN A 82 -9.49 -8.69 -16.68
CA ASN A 82 -8.77 -8.03 -17.77
C ASN A 82 -9.63 -7.00 -18.53
N GLY A 83 -10.79 -6.64 -17.97
CA GLY A 83 -11.77 -5.79 -18.63
C GLY A 83 -11.88 -4.40 -18.02
N ARG A 84 -12.74 -3.60 -18.65
CA ARG A 84 -13.16 -2.29 -18.14
C ARG A 84 -13.97 -2.50 -16.87
N TRP A 85 -13.70 -1.68 -15.86
CA TRP A 85 -14.56 -1.59 -14.68
C TRP A 85 -15.52 -0.43 -14.84
N VAL A 86 -16.74 -0.62 -14.37
CA VAL A 86 -17.77 0.41 -14.32
C VAL A 86 -18.37 0.46 -12.92
N GLN A 87 -18.70 1.68 -12.51
CA GLN A 87 -19.42 1.98 -11.29
C GLN A 87 -20.87 2.32 -11.65
N GLU A 88 -21.82 1.69 -10.97
CA GLU A 88 -23.25 1.87 -11.21
C GLU A 88 -23.82 2.93 -10.24
N GLY A 89 -24.36 4.02 -10.80
CA GLY A 89 -25.02 5.06 -10.03
C GLY A 89 -26.46 5.29 -10.50
N ALA A 90 -27.19 6.13 -9.76
CA ALA A 90 -28.60 6.45 -10.04
C ALA A 90 -28.86 7.02 -11.46
N PHE A 91 -27.83 7.54 -12.12
CA PHE A 91 -27.89 8.15 -13.45
C PHE A 91 -27.18 7.33 -14.54
N GLY A 92 -26.83 6.07 -14.25
CA GLY A 92 -26.18 5.16 -15.20
C GLY A 92 -24.76 4.76 -14.79
N PHE A 93 -23.98 4.34 -15.78
CA PHE A 93 -22.65 3.74 -15.56
C PHE A 93 -21.52 4.72 -15.82
N ARG A 94 -20.58 4.82 -14.88
CA ARG A 94 -19.33 5.54 -15.04
C ARG A 94 -18.18 4.56 -15.16
N THR A 95 -17.25 4.82 -16.06
CA THR A 95 -15.99 4.03 -16.12
C THR A 95 -15.05 4.41 -15.00
N VAL A 96 -14.50 3.39 -14.36
CA VAL A 96 -13.49 3.53 -13.33
C VAL A 96 -12.26 2.71 -13.68
N THR A 97 -11.15 3.02 -13.04
CA THR A 97 -9.92 2.26 -13.23
C THR A 97 -10.10 0.84 -12.73
N ASN A 98 -9.52 -0.12 -13.47
CA ASN A 98 -9.50 -1.51 -13.03
C ASN A 98 -8.52 -1.66 -11.85
N GLY A 99 -9.06 -1.73 -10.64
CA GLY A 99 -8.28 -1.82 -9.40
C GLY A 99 -7.46 -3.11 -9.30
N TYR A 100 -7.95 -4.21 -9.89
CA TYR A 100 -7.20 -5.46 -9.95
C TYR A 100 -5.92 -5.31 -10.77
N GLN A 101 -6.01 -4.71 -11.96
CA GLN A 101 -4.84 -4.47 -12.81
C GLN A 101 -3.87 -3.47 -12.17
N GLN A 102 -4.37 -2.49 -11.42
CA GLN A 102 -3.51 -1.60 -10.64
C GLN A 102 -2.70 -2.37 -9.60
N ALA A 103 -3.35 -3.18 -8.77
CA ALA A 103 -2.70 -3.99 -7.74
C ALA A 103 -1.73 -5.02 -8.33
N LEU A 104 -2.11 -5.70 -9.42
CA LEU A 104 -1.24 -6.64 -10.12
C LEU A 104 0.01 -5.94 -10.69
N GLY A 105 -0.19 -4.77 -11.31
CA GLY A 105 0.90 -3.96 -11.84
C GLY A 105 1.84 -3.45 -10.75
N ALA A 106 1.30 -2.99 -9.62
CA ALA A 106 2.07 -2.54 -8.47
C ALA A 106 2.89 -3.69 -7.85
N LYS A 107 2.28 -4.87 -7.68
CA LYS A 107 2.98 -6.09 -7.22
C LYS A 107 4.14 -6.46 -8.15
N ASN A 108 3.91 -6.47 -9.45
CA ASN A 108 4.96 -6.80 -10.41
C ASN A 108 6.08 -5.75 -10.38
N ALA A 109 5.75 -4.45 -10.32
CA ALA A 109 6.75 -3.39 -10.18
C ALA A 109 7.62 -3.54 -8.93
N LEU A 110 7.02 -3.86 -7.77
CA LEU A 110 7.76 -4.14 -6.54
C LEU A 110 8.67 -5.36 -6.69
N ARG A 111 8.14 -6.48 -7.20
CA ARG A 111 8.93 -7.69 -7.42
C ARG A 111 10.13 -7.42 -8.32
N ASP A 112 9.90 -6.75 -9.45
CA ASP A 112 10.94 -6.50 -10.43
C ASP A 112 11.99 -5.52 -9.87
N PHE A 113 11.59 -4.51 -9.10
CA PHE A 113 12.50 -3.61 -8.38
C PHE A 113 13.33 -4.35 -7.31
N MET A 114 12.73 -5.26 -6.55
CA MET A 114 13.47 -6.06 -5.58
C MET A 114 14.47 -7.00 -6.27
N HIS A 115 14.12 -7.53 -7.45
CA HIS A 115 15.03 -8.33 -8.25
C HIS A 115 16.24 -7.51 -8.74
N THR A 116 16.03 -6.25 -9.17
CA THR A 116 17.17 -5.40 -9.57
C THR A 116 18.12 -5.13 -8.40
N ILE A 117 17.59 -4.84 -7.21
CA ILE A 117 18.41 -4.68 -6.00
C ILE A 117 19.16 -5.96 -5.66
N GLY A 118 18.50 -7.12 -5.66
CA GLY A 118 19.12 -8.41 -5.34
C GLY A 118 20.15 -8.87 -6.38
N SER A 119 20.04 -8.38 -7.62
CA SER A 119 21.02 -8.63 -8.68
C SER A 119 22.29 -7.77 -8.57
N VAL A 120 22.30 -6.75 -7.70
CA VAL A 120 23.52 -6.04 -7.32
C VAL A 120 24.34 -6.97 -6.41
N HIS A 121 25.16 -7.83 -7.01
CA HIS A 121 26.31 -8.41 -6.32
C HIS A 121 27.27 -7.25 -6.02
N GLU A 122 27.65 -7.09 -4.76
CA GLU A 122 28.43 -5.96 -4.18
C GLU A 122 27.56 -4.82 -3.63
N TYR A 123 27.05 -5.04 -2.42
CA TYR A 123 27.17 -4.01 -1.38
C TYR A 123 28.59 -4.18 -0.78
N PRO A 124 29.38 -3.11 -0.58
CA PRO A 124 30.70 -3.23 0.02
C PRO A 124 30.67 -3.84 1.43
#